data_AF-A0A9X7TS56-F1
#
_entry.id   AF-A0A9X7TS56-F1
#
_cell.length_a   1.000
_cell.length_b   1.000
_cell.length_c   1.000
_cell.angle_alpha   90.00
_cell.angle_beta   90.00
_cell.angle_gamma   90.00
#
_symmetry.space_group_name_H-M   'P 1'
#
loop_
_entity.id
_entity.type
_entity.pdbx_description
1 polymer ?
#
loop_
_entity_poly.entity_id
_entity_poly.type
_entity_poly.pdbx_seq_one_letter_code
_entity_poly.pdbx_strand_id
1 'polypeptide(L)'
;MKQMDTKSLVNYIALKILGGSDYILDALEEYLVKGEGPASVAYKYQISKHQLRGYAQRIIEKSGSEARARKIIPIIKQIASDIKPIIKKNEKDLYVCEICKVTIPKEDTEEHVRKYHKDILTTTMKTMLERLEEYKKEKQTVILTSAS
;
A
#
# COMPACT_ATOMS: atom_id res chain seq x y z
N MET A 1 21.74 9.38 4.89
CA MET A 1 20.66 8.69 4.15
C MET A 1 19.86 7.84 5.13
N LYS A 2 18.55 8.05 5.28
CA LYS A 2 17.74 7.37 6.30
C LYS A 2 17.63 5.86 5.99
N GLN A 3 17.68 5.03 7.02
CA GLN A 3 17.48 3.58 6.87
C GLN A 3 16.02 3.32 6.46
N MET A 4 15.82 2.38 5.53
CA MET A 4 14.49 1.96 5.11
C MET A 4 13.84 1.15 6.23
N ASP A 5 12.64 1.53 6.64
CA ASP A 5 11.84 0.78 7.61
C ASP A 5 10.79 -0.04 6.86
N THR A 6 11.21 -1.23 6.42
CA THR A 6 10.39 -2.16 5.63
C THR A 6 9.12 -2.56 6.37
N LYS A 7 9.21 -2.83 7.67
CA LYS A 7 8.06 -3.27 8.47
C LYS A 7 7.02 -2.15 8.57
N SER A 8 7.46 -0.92 8.81
CA SER A 8 6.57 0.23 8.82
C SER A 8 5.95 0.53 7.44
N LEU A 9 6.71 0.34 6.35
CA LEU A 9 6.20 0.47 4.99
C LEU A 9 5.10 -0.55 4.69
N VAL A 10 5.38 -1.83 4.95
CA VAL A 10 4.41 -2.92 4.75
C VAL A 10 3.17 -2.73 5.60
N ASN A 11 3.32 -2.39 6.89
CA ASN A 11 2.18 -2.09 7.77
C ASN A 11 1.30 -0.96 7.22
N TYR A 12 1.94 0.12 6.76
CA TYR A 12 1.21 1.27 6.20
C TYR A 12 0.41 0.87 4.96
N ILE A 13 1.01 0.14 4.03
CA ILE A 13 0.33 -0.29 2.81
C ILE A 13 -0.79 -1.30 3.12
N ALA A 14 -0.51 -2.31 3.94
CA ALA A 14 -1.51 -3.30 4.35
C ALA A 14 -2.73 -2.62 4.97
N LEU A 15 -2.51 -1.63 5.84
CA LEU A 15 -3.59 -0.89 6.47
C LEU A 15 -4.42 -0.08 5.46
N LYS A 16 -3.77 0.57 4.49
CA LYS A 16 -4.46 1.32 3.43
C LYS A 16 -5.32 0.41 2.57
N ILE A 17 -4.79 -0.73 2.13
CA ILE A 17 -5.52 -1.68 1.29
C ILE A 17 -6.71 -2.25 2.07
N LEU A 18 -6.47 -2.79 3.27
CA LEU A 18 -7.53 -3.38 4.10
C LEU A 18 -8.63 -2.36 4.45
N GLY A 19 -8.25 -1.09 4.64
CA GLY A 19 -9.15 0.03 4.90
C GLY A 19 -9.97 0.53 3.69
N GLY A 20 -9.83 -0.09 2.51
CA GLY A 20 -10.60 0.29 1.32
C GLY A 20 -9.92 1.27 0.38
N SER A 21 -8.61 1.49 0.55
CA SER A 21 -7.77 2.28 -0.37
C SER A 21 -6.85 1.38 -1.19
N ASP A 22 -7.38 0.31 -1.78
CA ASP A 22 -6.65 -0.65 -2.62
C ASP A 22 -6.05 -0.02 -3.89
N TYR A 23 -6.68 1.04 -4.40
CA TYR A 23 -6.16 1.86 -5.51
C TYR A 23 -4.87 2.63 -5.20
N ILE A 24 -4.43 2.71 -3.93
CA ILE A 24 -3.32 3.59 -3.51
C ILE A 24 -2.00 3.27 -4.23
N LEU A 25 -1.72 1.99 -4.47
CA LEU A 25 -0.47 1.56 -5.10
C LEU A 25 -0.44 1.94 -6.58
N ASP A 26 -1.57 1.88 -7.27
CA ASP A 26 -1.70 2.33 -8.66
C ASP A 26 -1.53 3.84 -8.76
N ALA A 27 -2.19 4.59 -7.87
CA ALA A 27 -2.07 6.05 -7.81
C ALA A 27 -0.62 6.50 -7.54
N LEU A 28 0.07 5.80 -6.63
CA LEU A 28 1.47 6.09 -6.32
C LEU A 28 2.42 5.68 -7.45
N GLU A 29 2.16 4.58 -8.16
CA GLU A 29 2.94 4.18 -9.32
C GLU A 29 2.83 5.24 -10.43
N GLU A 30 1.61 5.68 -10.75
CA GLU A 30 1.40 6.72 -11.77
C GLU A 30 2.08 8.03 -11.37
N TYR A 31 1.92 8.44 -10.12
CA TYR A 31 2.48 9.71 -9.64
C TYR A 31 4.01 9.69 -9.48
N LEU A 32 4.57 8.71 -8.78
CA LEU A 32 5.98 8.69 -8.43
C LEU A 32 6.86 8.00 -9.47
N VAL A 33 6.36 6.93 -10.10
CA VAL A 33 7.16 6.10 -11.02
C VAL A 33 7.01 6.57 -12.45
N LYS A 34 5.77 6.80 -12.91
CA LYS A 34 5.51 7.27 -14.29
C LYS A 34 5.62 8.79 -14.44
N GLY A 35 5.59 9.53 -13.34
CA GLY A 35 5.74 10.99 -13.34
C GLY A 35 4.48 11.74 -13.77
N GLU A 36 3.31 11.10 -13.69
CA GLU A 36 2.03 11.71 -14.03
C GLU A 36 1.71 12.91 -13.14
N GLY A 37 1.05 13.92 -13.71
CA GLY A 37 0.71 15.15 -13.00
C GLY A 37 -0.20 14.88 -11.79
N PRO A 38 0.05 15.50 -10.62
CA PRO A 38 -0.70 15.21 -9.38
C PRO A 38 -2.20 15.56 -9.48
N ALA A 39 -2.58 16.50 -10.35
CA ALA A 39 -3.98 16.81 -10.60
C ALA A 39 -4.70 15.69 -11.37
N SER A 40 -4.05 15.16 -12.42
CA SER A 40 -4.58 14.09 -13.26
C SER A 40 -4.77 12.80 -12.46
N VAL A 41 -3.76 12.40 -11.69
CA VAL A 41 -3.83 11.21 -10.83
C VAL A 41 -4.90 11.37 -9.74
N ALA A 42 -4.92 12.52 -9.05
CA ALA A 42 -5.92 12.78 -8.01
C ALA A 42 -7.36 12.71 -8.55
N TYR A 43 -7.60 13.26 -9.74
CA TYR A 43 -8.89 13.18 -10.42
C TYR A 43 -9.25 11.73 -10.77
N LYS A 44 -8.33 10.97 -11.39
CA LYS A 44 -8.55 9.58 -11.79
C LYS A 44 -8.96 8.67 -10.64
N TYR A 45 -8.33 8.83 -9.48
CA TYR A 45 -8.59 8.00 -8.29
C TYR A 45 -9.57 8.64 -7.29
N GLN A 46 -10.22 9.74 -7.65
CA GLN A 46 -11.19 10.46 -6.81
C GLN A 46 -10.67 10.78 -5.39
N ILE A 47 -9.41 11.21 -5.32
CA ILE A 47 -8.76 11.67 -4.07
C ILE A 47 -8.34 13.13 -4.21
N SER A 48 -8.08 13.80 -3.09
CA SER A 48 -7.53 15.15 -3.15
C SER A 48 -6.03 15.13 -3.51
N LYS A 49 -5.55 16.21 -4.14
CA LYS A 49 -4.10 16.39 -4.41
C LYS A 49 -3.27 16.34 -3.12
N HIS A 50 -3.85 16.81 -2.01
CA HIS A 50 -3.22 16.77 -0.69
C HIS A 50 -3.11 15.34 -0.17
N GLN A 51 -4.14 14.50 -0.37
CA GLN A 51 -4.08 13.08 -0.01
C GLN A 51 -3.01 12.34 -0.81
N LEU A 52 -2.99 12.51 -2.14
CA LEU A 52 -1.98 11.87 -2.99
C LEU A 52 -0.56 12.24 -2.57
N ARG A 53 -0.30 13.54 -2.34
CA ARG A 53 1.01 14.02 -1.86
C ARG A 53 1.35 13.49 -0.47
N GLY A 54 0.37 13.45 0.44
CA GLY A 54 0.53 12.89 1.77
C GLY A 54 0.91 11.40 1.73
N TYR A 55 0.26 10.62 0.87
CA TYR A 55 0.61 9.21 0.66
C TYR A 55 2.03 9.06 0.11
N ALA A 56 2.37 9.82 -0.93
CA ALA A 56 3.71 9.82 -1.50
C ALA A 56 4.77 10.16 -0.45
N GLN A 57 4.55 11.22 0.33
CA GLN A 57 5.44 11.62 1.41
C GLN A 57 5.63 10.50 2.45
N ARG A 58 4.56 9.85 2.92
CA ARG A 58 4.65 8.73 3.87
C ARG A 58 5.46 7.56 3.32
N ILE A 59 5.33 7.25 2.04
CA ILE A 59 6.11 6.20 1.39
C ILE A 59 7.58 6.60 1.28
N ILE A 60 7.87 7.84 0.89
CA ILE A 60 9.24 8.38 0.81
C ILE A 60 9.92 8.34 2.18
N GLU A 61 9.23 8.79 3.23
CA GLU A 61 9.72 8.79 4.61
C GLU A 61 10.09 7.37 5.10
N LYS A 62 9.25 6.37 4.77
CA LYS A 62 9.45 4.97 5.16
C LYS A 62 10.48 4.25 4.30
N SER A 63 10.60 4.63 3.03
CA SER A 63 11.61 4.13 2.09
C SER A 63 13.00 4.76 2.31
N GLY A 64 13.03 5.91 2.99
CA GLY A 64 14.24 6.67 3.31
C GLY A 64 14.71 7.63 2.21
N SER A 65 14.18 7.53 0.99
CA SER A 65 14.38 8.51 -0.09
C SER A 65 13.35 8.33 -1.21
N GLU A 66 13.17 9.36 -2.03
CA GLU A 66 12.28 9.33 -3.21
C GLU A 66 12.78 8.32 -4.27
N ALA A 67 14.10 8.27 -4.51
CA ALA A 67 14.68 7.31 -5.43
C ALA A 67 14.41 5.86 -5.02
N ARG A 68 14.43 5.57 -3.71
CA ARG A 68 14.05 4.24 -3.20
C ARG A 68 12.55 4.01 -3.27
N ALA A 69 11.73 5.00 -2.94
CA ALA A 69 10.28 4.92 -3.06
C ALA A 69 9.85 4.55 -4.50
N ARG A 70 10.43 5.20 -5.51
CA ARG A 70 10.18 4.87 -6.93
C ARG A 70 10.48 3.41 -7.27
N LYS A 71 11.56 2.85 -6.72
CA LYS A 71 11.96 1.46 -6.97
C LYS A 71 11.10 0.45 -6.20
N ILE A 72 10.66 0.80 -4.99
CA ILE A 72 9.93 -0.13 -4.11
C ILE A 72 8.45 -0.23 -4.46
N ILE A 73 7.82 0.83 -4.99
CA ILE A 73 6.39 0.83 -5.30
C ILE A 73 5.96 -0.32 -6.23
N PRO A 74 6.63 -0.58 -7.38
CA PRO A 74 6.27 -1.70 -8.24
C PRO A 74 6.40 -3.05 -7.54
N ILE A 75 7.42 -3.21 -6.69
CA ILE A 75 7.66 -4.42 -5.91
C ILE A 75 6.52 -4.64 -4.90
N ILE A 76 6.16 -3.58 -4.16
CA ILE A 76 5.06 -3.63 -3.19
C ILE A 76 3.74 -3.95 -3.88
N LYS A 77 3.49 -3.35 -5.05
CA LYS A 77 2.31 -3.64 -5.87
C LYS A 77 2.24 -5.11 -6.28
N GLN A 78 3.35 -5.70 -6.70
CA GLN A 78 3.41 -7.13 -7.04
C GLN A 78 3.07 -8.02 -5.84
N ILE A 79 3.70 -7.79 -4.68
CA ILE A 79 3.48 -8.63 -3.48
C ILE A 79 2.12 -8.41 -2.83
N ALA A 80 1.45 -7.29 -3.11
CA ALA A 80 0.13 -6.94 -2.56
C ALA A 80 -1.05 -7.29 -3.48
N SER A 81 -0.79 -7.86 -4.66
CA SER A 81 -1.75 -8.00 -5.76
C SER A 81 -3.05 -8.75 -5.45
N ASP A 82 -3.05 -9.67 -4.48
CA ASP A 82 -4.21 -10.46 -4.07
C ASP A 82 -4.82 -10.01 -2.74
N ILE A 83 -4.25 -8.99 -2.10
CA ILE A 83 -4.74 -8.46 -0.83
C ILE A 83 -5.96 -7.60 -1.14
N LYS A 84 -7.11 -8.02 -0.61
CA LYS A 84 -8.38 -7.34 -0.85
C LYS A 84 -8.75 -6.43 0.32
N PRO A 85 -9.46 -5.32 0.05
CA PRO A 85 -10.03 -4.50 1.11
C PRO A 85 -11.07 -5.30 1.90
N ILE A 86 -11.07 -5.14 3.21
CA ILE A 86 -12.10 -5.70 4.10
C ILE A 86 -13.17 -4.67 4.43
N ILE A 87 -12.91 -3.39 4.14
CA ILE A 87 -13.89 -2.31 4.20
C ILE A 87 -14.23 -1.90 2.77
N LYS A 88 -15.52 -1.89 2.44
CA LYS A 88 -16.01 -1.47 1.12
C LYS A 88 -17.01 -0.34 1.23
N LYS A 89 -17.01 0.54 0.23
CA LYS A 89 -18.05 1.56 0.07
C LYS A 89 -19.33 0.87 -0.42
N ASN A 90 -20.45 1.11 0.24
CA ASN A 90 -21.76 0.64 -0.22
C ASN A 90 -22.41 1.66 -1.17
N GLU A 91 -23.57 1.31 -1.72
CA GLU A 91 -24.32 2.14 -2.67
C GLU A 91 -24.79 3.49 -2.09
N LYS A 92 -24.83 3.61 -0.76
CA LYS A 92 -25.22 4.83 -0.03
C LYS A 92 -24.03 5.68 0.40
N ASP A 93 -22.86 5.45 -0.21
CA ASP A 93 -21.60 6.12 0.10
C ASP A 93 -21.06 5.90 1.52
N LEU A 94 -21.57 4.91 2.24
CA LEU A 94 -21.09 4.53 3.57
C LEU A 94 -20.04 3.43 3.48
N TYR A 95 -19.06 3.41 4.38
CA TYR A 95 -18.05 2.37 4.44
C TYR A 95 -18.51 1.27 5.38
N VAL A 96 -18.50 0.03 4.92
CA VAL A 96 -18.98 -1.13 5.68
C VAL A 96 -17.86 -2.15 5.78
N CYS A 97 -17.57 -2.63 6.99
CA CYS A 97 -16.66 -3.74 7.19
C CYS A 97 -17.34 -5.06 6.79
N GLU A 98 -16.74 -5.81 5.87
CA GLU A 98 -17.29 -7.08 5.42
C GLU A 98 -17.23 -8.19 6.47
N ILE A 99 -16.46 -8.00 7.54
CA ILE A 99 -16.20 -9.01 8.58
C ILE A 99 -17.19 -8.85 9.72
N CYS A 100 -17.20 -7.69 10.38
CA CYS A 100 -18.09 -7.43 11.51
C CYS A 100 -19.38 -6.69 11.13
N LYS A 101 -19.57 -6.35 9.84
CA LYS A 101 -20.78 -5.71 9.27
C LYS A 101 -21.12 -4.34 9.84
N VAL A 102 -20.20 -3.69 10.56
CA VAL A 102 -20.40 -2.33 11.07
C VAL A 102 -20.18 -1.28 9.99
N THR A 103 -20.95 -0.21 10.07
CA THR A 103 -20.77 1.00 9.26
C THR A 103 -19.77 1.94 9.93
N ILE A 104 -18.86 2.49 9.15
CA ILE A 104 -17.70 3.25 9.63
C ILE A 104 -17.60 4.55 8.80
N PRO A 105 -17.28 5.69 9.43
CA PRO A 105 -16.87 6.89 8.69
C PRO A 105 -15.63 6.62 7.83
N LYS A 106 -15.47 7.33 6.72
CA LYS A 106 -14.34 7.12 5.79
C LYS A 106 -12.98 7.27 6.50
N GLU A 107 -12.89 8.29 7.36
CA GLU A 107 -11.71 8.66 8.14
C GLU A 107 -11.31 7.59 9.18
N ASP A 108 -12.27 6.81 9.68
CA ASP A 108 -12.06 5.84 10.76
C ASP A 108 -11.81 4.41 10.25
N THR A 109 -11.87 4.20 8.93
CA THR A 109 -11.72 2.88 8.31
C THR A 109 -10.39 2.20 8.71
N GLU A 110 -9.27 2.92 8.60
CA GLU A 110 -7.96 2.43 9.00
C GLU A 110 -7.87 2.17 10.52
N GLU A 111 -8.48 3.02 11.33
CA GLU A 111 -8.50 2.86 12.78
C GLU A 111 -9.32 1.63 13.19
N HIS A 112 -10.44 1.40 12.52
CA HIS A 112 -11.28 0.23 12.71
C HIS A 112 -10.50 -1.06 12.43
N VAL A 113 -9.80 -1.16 11.29
CA VAL A 113 -8.96 -2.33 10.97
C VAL A 113 -7.91 -2.54 12.06
N ARG A 114 -7.23 -1.48 12.50
CA ARG A 114 -6.18 -1.56 13.51
C ARG A 114 -6.69 -2.03 14.88
N LYS A 115 -7.87 -1.58 15.30
CA LYS A 115 -8.44 -1.87 16.62
C LYS A 115 -9.15 -3.20 16.68
N TYR A 116 -9.95 -3.53 15.66
CA TYR A 116 -10.88 -4.67 15.70
C TYR A 116 -10.45 -5.86 14.84
N HIS A 117 -9.53 -5.67 13.88
CA HIS A 117 -9.05 -6.71 12.96
C HIS A 117 -7.52 -6.79 12.93
N LYS A 118 -6.90 -6.67 14.11
CA LYS A 118 -5.45 -6.68 14.29
C LYS A 118 -4.80 -7.99 13.83
N ASP A 119 -5.49 -9.10 14.02
CA ASP A 119 -5.11 -10.45 13.57
C ASP A 119 -5.00 -10.51 12.04
N ILE A 120 -5.97 -9.95 11.33
CA ILE A 120 -5.98 -9.88 9.87
C ILE A 120 -4.86 -8.97 9.38
N LEU A 121 -4.71 -7.78 9.97
CA LEU A 121 -3.60 -6.89 9.65
C LEU A 121 -2.25 -7.58 9.84
N THR A 122 -2.07 -8.29 10.96
CA THR A 122 -0.82 -9.00 11.28
C THR A 122 -0.54 -10.12 10.28
N THR A 123 -1.57 -10.88 9.91
CA THR A 123 -1.47 -11.97 8.93
C THR A 123 -1.11 -11.41 7.55
N THR A 124 -1.81 -10.37 7.10
CA THR A 124 -1.52 -9.67 5.84
C THR A 124 -0.09 -9.12 5.80
N MET A 125 0.36 -8.50 6.89
CA MET A 125 1.75 -8.02 7.00
C MET A 125 2.77 -9.16 6.90
N LYS A 126 2.50 -10.29 7.57
CA LYS A 126 3.37 -11.47 7.52
C LYS A 126 3.47 -12.00 6.08
N THR A 127 2.34 -12.18 5.40
CA THR A 127 2.29 -12.60 3.99
C THR A 127 3.07 -11.65 3.09
N MET A 128 2.91 -10.34 3.24
CA MET A 128 3.65 -9.35 2.44
C MET A 128 5.16 -9.42 2.71
N LEU A 129 5.59 -9.58 3.96
CA LEU A 129 7.00 -9.70 4.31
C LEU A 129 7.62 -10.99 3.75
N GLU A 130 6.91 -12.11 3.84
CA GLU A 130 7.35 -13.40 3.28
C GLU A 130 7.56 -13.29 1.76
N ARG A 131 6.59 -12.72 1.05
CA ARG A 131 6.69 -12.48 -0.41
C ARG A 131 7.80 -11.52 -0.79
N LEU A 132 8.08 -10.52 0.05
CA LEU A 132 9.20 -9.61 -0.19
C LEU A 132 10.54 -10.35 -0.06
N GLU A 133 10.68 -11.27 0.89
CA GLU A 133 11.88 -12.10 1.03
C GLU A 133 12.02 -13.09 -0.13
N GLU A 134 10.93 -13.70 -0.60
CA GLU A 134 10.90 -14.54 -1.80
C GLU A 134 11.36 -13.75 -3.04
N TYR A 135 10.79 -12.56 -3.27
CA TYR A 135 11.18 -11.68 -4.37
C TYR A 135 12.69 -11.34 -4.35
N LYS A 136 13.26 -11.10 -3.16
CA LYS A 136 14.70 -10.85 -3.01
C LYS A 136 15.54 -12.08 -3.37
N LYS A 137 15.11 -13.27 -2.94
CA LYS A 137 15.80 -14.54 -3.26
C LYS A 137 15.80 -14.79 -4.76
N GLU A 138 14.64 -14.68 -5.42
CA GLU A 138 14.52 -14.86 -6.87
C GLU A 138 15.45 -13.92 -7.66
N LYS A 139 15.49 -12.65 -7.28
CA LYS A 139 16.41 -11.67 -7.89
C LYS A 139 17.88 -12.03 -7.69
N GLN A 140 18.26 -12.53 -6.51
CA GLN A 140 19.64 -12.97 -6.25
C GLN A 140 19.99 -14.20 -7.09
N THR A 141 19.08 -15.18 -7.20
CA THR A 141 19.28 -16.37 -8.03
C THR A 141 19.46 -16.01 -9.50
N VAL A 142 18.63 -15.11 -10.04
CA VAL A 142 18.73 -14.67 -11.45
C VAL A 142 20.09 -14.01 -11.74
N ILE A 143 20.61 -13.18 -10.83
CA ILE A 143 21.93 -12.54 -10.99
C ILE A 143 23.06 -13.58 -11.02
N LEU A 144 22.99 -14.62 -10.18
CA LEU A 144 23.99 -15.69 -10.15
C LEU A 144 23.98 -16.53 -11.43
N THR A 145 22.80 -16.84 -11.97
CA THR A 145 22.67 -17.64 -13.20
C THR A 145 22.95 -16.86 -14.49
N SER A 146 22.86 -15.54 -14.48
CA SER A 146 23.16 -14.68 -15.65
C SER A 146 24.62 -14.19 -15.71
N ALA A 147 25.41 -14.50 -14.69
CA ALA A 147 26.85 -14.24 -14.64
C ALA A 147 27.69 -15.51 -14.92
N SER A 148 27.06 -16.62 -15.30
CA SER A 148 27.69 -17.91 -15.67
C SER A 148 27.60 -18.16 -17.16
#